data_AF-A0A4U9TH78-F1
#
_entry.id   AF-A0A4U9TH78-F1
#
_cell.length_a   1.000
_cell.length_b   1.000
_cell.length_c   1.000
_cell.angle_alpha   90.00
_cell.angle_beta   90.00
_cell.angle_gamma   90.00
#
_symmetry.space_group_name_H-M   'P 1'
#
loop_
_entity.id
_entity.type
_entity.pdbx_description
1 polymer ?
#
loop_
_entity_poly.entity_id
_entity_poly.type
_entity_poly.pdbx_seq_one_letter_code
_entity_poly.pdbx_strand_id
1 'polypeptide(L)'
;MAESLGAKVFTHTDWQGFGKQRQKAQSYATQDYVLMIDADERVTPELRHSIEQVLANADDNVVYSLGRRNLFLGRFMRHSGWYPDRVNRLYANQRYRYNDDPGP
;
A
#
# COMPACT_ATOMS: atom_id res chain seq x y z
N MET A 1 16.09 -13.39 2.95
CA MET A 1 16.41 -11.98 3.23
C MET A 1 15.19 -11.20 3.75
N ALA A 2 13.97 -11.37 3.23
CA ALA A 2 12.76 -10.75 3.80
C ALA A 2 12.25 -11.48 5.06
N GLU A 3 12.16 -12.81 5.02
CA GLU A 3 11.68 -13.61 6.16
C GLU A 3 12.56 -13.48 7.40
N SER A 4 13.87 -13.32 7.21
CA SER A 4 14.84 -13.06 8.29
C SER A 4 14.61 -11.72 9.01
N LEU A 5 13.83 -10.81 8.42
CA LEU A 5 13.42 -9.55 9.05
C LEU A 5 11.99 -9.64 9.63
N GLY A 6 11.41 -10.84 9.70
CA GLY A 6 10.08 -11.09 10.25
C GLY A 6 8.93 -10.99 9.24
N ALA A 7 9.21 -10.80 7.95
CA ALA A 7 8.17 -10.78 6.92
C ALA A 7 7.61 -12.20 6.69
N LYS A 8 6.29 -12.32 6.55
CA LYS A 8 5.66 -13.54 6.02
C LYS A 8 5.69 -13.49 4.50
N VAL A 9 6.28 -14.49 3.86
CA VAL A 9 6.39 -14.56 2.39
C VAL A 9 5.53 -15.71 1.88
N PHE A 10 4.73 -15.42 0.84
CA PHE A 10 3.87 -16.39 0.18
C PHE A 10 4.21 -16.43 -1.30
N THR A 11 4.31 -17.63 -1.88
CA THR A 11 4.63 -17.82 -3.29
C THR A 11 3.48 -18.53 -3.99
N HIS A 12 3.01 -17.95 -5.09
CA HIS A 12 2.00 -18.55 -5.96
C HIS A 12 2.56 -18.65 -7.38
N THR A 13 2.66 -19.86 -7.89
CA THR A 13 3.16 -20.14 -9.26
C THR A 13 2.08 -19.99 -10.32
N ASP A 14 0.80 -20.08 -9.94
CA ASP A 14 -0.34 -19.78 -10.80
C ASP A 14 -0.65 -18.27 -10.80
N TRP A 15 -0.12 -17.56 -11.80
CA TRP A 15 -0.30 -16.11 -11.94
C TRP A 15 -1.61 -15.78 -12.67
N GLN A 16 -2.52 -15.13 -11.95
CA GLN A 16 -3.86 -14.79 -12.42
C GLN A 16 -4.06 -13.27 -12.64
N GLY A 17 -2.97 -12.50 -12.67
CA GLY A 17 -3.00 -11.04 -12.78
C GLY A 17 -2.94 -10.29 -11.45
N PHE A 18 -2.75 -8.98 -11.51
CA PHE A 18 -2.47 -8.14 -10.34
C PHE A 18 -3.62 -8.07 -9.34
N GLY A 19 -4.87 -7.89 -9.80
CA GLY A 19 -6.03 -7.82 -8.90
C GLY A 19 -6.17 -9.06 -8.02
N LYS A 20 -6.11 -10.26 -8.62
CA LYS A 20 -6.15 -11.53 -7.85
C LYS A 20 -4.96 -11.68 -6.91
N GLN A 21 -3.76 -11.25 -7.31
CA GLN A 21 -2.58 -11.32 -6.44
C GLN A 21 -2.69 -10.36 -5.25
N ARG A 22 -3.23 -9.15 -5.45
CA ARG A 22 -3.51 -8.20 -4.35
C ARG A 22 -4.56 -8.75 -3.39
N GLN A 23 -5.63 -9.38 -3.92
CA GLN A 23 -6.64 -10.04 -3.09
C GLN A 23 -6.04 -11.20 -2.27
N LYS A 24 -5.19 -12.04 -2.87
CA LYS A 24 -4.49 -13.12 -2.15
C LYS A 24 -3.58 -12.54 -1.08
N ALA A 25 -2.76 -11.54 -1.40
CA ALA A 25 -1.88 -10.88 -0.44
C ALA A 25 -2.67 -10.30 0.75
N GLN A 26 -3.79 -9.61 0.48
CA GLN A 26 -4.67 -9.08 1.52
C GLN A 26 -5.26 -10.19 2.40
N SER A 27 -5.61 -11.35 1.84
CA SER A 27 -6.15 -12.47 2.62
C SER A 27 -5.19 -13.00 3.70
N TYR A 28 -3.89 -12.72 3.57
CA TYR A 28 -2.88 -13.06 4.58
C TYR A 28 -2.67 -11.97 5.63
N ALA A 29 -3.22 -10.76 5.42
CA ALA A 29 -3.16 -9.69 6.40
C ALA A 29 -4.06 -9.99 7.60
N THR A 30 -3.50 -9.87 8.80
CA THR A 30 -4.15 -10.24 10.06
C THR A 30 -4.52 -9.05 10.93
N GLN A 31 -4.13 -7.84 10.52
CA GLN A 31 -4.38 -6.61 11.26
C GLN A 31 -5.66 -5.94 10.76
N ASP A 32 -6.19 -5.01 11.56
CA ASP A 32 -7.45 -4.31 11.28
C ASP A 32 -7.35 -3.38 10.06
N TYR A 33 -6.16 -2.81 9.83
CA TYR A 33 -5.86 -1.97 8.69
C TYR A 33 -4.78 -2.58 7.81
N VAL A 34 -4.93 -2.38 6.50
CA VAL A 34 -3.93 -2.75 5.48
C VAL A 34 -3.34 -1.49 4.89
N LEU A 35 -2.01 -1.43 4.87
CA LEU A 35 -1.24 -0.52 4.05
C LEU A 35 -0.65 -1.32 2.89
N MET A 36 -1.11 -1.07 1.67
CA MET A 36 -0.51 -1.63 0.46
C MET A 36 0.68 -0.76 0.04
N ILE A 37 1.82 -1.37 -0.27
CA ILE A 37 2.99 -0.70 -0.86
C ILE A 37 3.61 -1.62 -1.91
N ASP A 38 4.27 -1.03 -2.90
CA ASP A 38 5.06 -1.77 -3.88
C ASP A 38 6.47 -2.08 -3.33
N ALA A 39 7.14 -3.07 -3.92
CA ALA A 39 8.45 -3.54 -3.43
C ALA A 39 9.58 -2.51 -3.57
N ASP A 40 9.39 -1.49 -4.42
CA ASP A 40 10.30 -0.38 -4.66
C ASP A 40 9.89 0.90 -3.89
N GLU A 41 8.85 0.85 -3.08
CA GLU A 41 8.41 1.96 -2.24
C GLU A 41 8.98 1.88 -0.81
N ARG A 42 9.11 3.04 -0.17
CA ARG A 42 9.58 3.16 1.22
C ARG A 42 8.69 4.11 2.01
N VAL A 43 8.21 3.62 3.16
CA VAL A 43 7.53 4.45 4.15
C VAL A 43 8.58 5.33 4.85
N THR A 44 8.44 6.64 4.76
CA THR A 44 9.31 7.58 5.47
C THR A 44 8.88 7.72 6.94
N PRO A 45 9.77 8.17 7.85
CA PRO A 45 9.40 8.44 9.24
C PRO A 45 8.20 9.39 9.37
N GLU A 46 8.10 10.40 8.50
CA GLU A 46 7.00 11.36 8.49
C GLU A 46 5.70 10.70 8.06
N LEU A 47 5.74 9.87 7.00
CA LEU A 47 4.56 9.13 6.55
C LEU A 47 4.07 8.18 7.63
N ARG A 48 4.99 7.47 8.29
CA ARG A 48 4.67 6.59 9.42
C ARG A 48 3.95 7.36 10.52
N HIS A 49 4.48 8.50 10.94
CA HIS A 49 3.87 9.33 11.98
C HIS A 49 2.46 9.79 11.60
N SER A 50 2.27 10.25 10.35
CA SER A 50 0.95 10.64 9.86
C SER A 50 -0.04 9.47 9.83
N ILE A 51 0.40 8.27 9.47
CA ILE A 51 -0.44 7.06 9.51
C ILE A 51 -0.83 6.73 10.96
N GLU A 52 0.13 6.72 11.89
CA GLU A 52 -0.14 6.44 13.32
C GLU A 52 -1.15 7.44 13.91
N GLN A 53 -1.03 8.73 13.56
CA GLN A 53 -1.98 9.76 13.99
C GLN A 53 -3.40 9.55 13.43
N VAL A 54 -3.51 9.20 12.15
CA VAL A 54 -4.80 8.89 11.52
C VAL A 54 -5.41 7.65 12.14
N LEU A 55 -4.61 6.62 12.39
CA LEU A 55 -5.09 5.36 12.96
C LEU A 55 -5.55 5.49 14.41
N ALA A 56 -5.10 6.50 15.15
CA ALA A 56 -5.54 6.75 16.53
C ALA A 56 -7.05 7.06 16.63
N ASN A 57 -7.67 7.58 15.57
CA ASN A 57 -9.10 7.86 15.49
C ASN A 57 -9.64 7.49 14.09
N ALA A 58 -9.32 6.26 13.66
CA ALA A 58 -9.67 5.84 12.32
C ALA A 58 -11.19 5.61 12.15
N ASP A 59 -11.68 5.88 10.95
CA ASP A 59 -13.03 5.52 10.52
C ASP A 59 -12.93 4.36 9.54
N ASP A 60 -13.53 3.22 9.89
CA ASP A 60 -13.55 2.01 9.05
C ASP A 60 -14.31 2.23 7.73
N ASN A 61 -15.06 3.32 7.59
CA ASN A 61 -15.77 3.73 6.37
C ASN A 61 -14.94 4.65 5.46
N VAL A 62 -13.66 4.85 5.77
CA VAL A 62 -12.79 5.73 5.00
C VAL A 62 -11.61 4.96 4.42
N VAL A 63 -11.32 5.23 3.15
CA VAL A 63 -10.07 4.85 2.51
C VAL A 63 -9.15 6.07 2.47
N TYR A 64 -7.98 5.95 3.08
CA TYR A 64 -7.01 7.02 3.17
C TYR A 64 -6.03 6.97 2.00
N SER A 65 -5.81 8.14 1.41
CA SER A 65 -4.87 8.34 0.31
C SER A 65 -3.53 8.86 0.82
N LEU A 66 -2.43 8.38 0.25
CA LEU A 66 -1.06 8.77 0.59
C LEU A 66 -0.42 9.50 -0.58
N GLY A 67 0.41 10.51 -0.29
CA GLY A 67 1.19 11.19 -1.32
C GLY A 67 2.44 10.39 -1.67
N ARG A 68 2.57 9.98 -2.93
CA ARG A 68 3.77 9.32 -3.45
C ARG A 68 4.78 10.37 -3.92
N ARG A 69 6.05 10.18 -3.56
CA ARG A 69 7.18 11.00 -4.06
C ARG A 69 8.02 10.14 -4.99
N ASN A 70 7.96 10.43 -6.28
CA ASN A 70 8.74 9.71 -7.28
C ASN A 70 10.18 10.25 -7.30
N LEU A 71 11.15 9.38 -7.04
CA LEU A 71 12.58 9.65 -7.20
C LEU A 71 13.00 9.21 -8.60
N PHE A 72 13.26 10.16 -9.50
CA PHE A 72 13.66 9.88 -10.87
C PHE A 72 15.04 10.48 -11.15
N LEU A 73 15.97 9.65 -11.65
CA LEU A 73 17.36 10.05 -11.95
C LEU A 73 18.05 10.81 -10.79
N GLY A 74 17.81 10.36 -9.55
CA GLY A 74 18.41 10.96 -8.35
C GLY A 74 17.78 12.29 -7.89
N ARG A 75 16.66 12.72 -8.50
CA ARG A 75 15.93 13.94 -8.12
C ARG A 75 14.49 13.62 -7.80
N PHE A 76 13.97 14.19 -6.69
CA PHE A 76 12.55 14.11 -6.39
C PHE A 76 11.78 14.98 -7.36
N MET A 77 10.84 14.39 -8.09
CA MET A 77 9.97 15.13 -8.99
C MET A 77 8.98 15.96 -8.16
N ARG A 78 9.00 17.29 -8.32
CA ARG A 78 8.13 18.24 -7.60
C ARG A 78 7.21 19.06 -8.50
N HIS A 79 7.52 19.13 -9.79
CA HIS A 79 6.79 19.90 -10.79
C HIS A 79 6.63 19.02 -12.03
N SER A 80 5.39 18.90 -12.55
CA SER A 80 4.97 18.36 -13.88
C SER A 80 3.49 17.91 -13.91
N GLY A 81 2.63 18.22 -12.92
CA GLY A 81 1.28 17.64 -12.81
C GLY A 81 1.24 16.23 -12.21
N TRP A 82 2.41 15.68 -11.87
CA TRP A 82 2.62 14.39 -11.21
C TRP A 82 2.79 14.51 -9.68
N TYR A 83 2.35 15.64 -9.10
CA TYR A 83 2.51 15.90 -7.67
C TYR A 83 1.36 16.76 -7.08
N PRO A 84 0.79 16.38 -5.93
CA PRO A 84 0.97 15.09 -5.27
C PRO A 84 0.26 13.99 -6.06
N ASP A 85 1.01 12.98 -6.48
CA ASP A 85 0.46 11.73 -6.98
C ASP A 85 -0.10 10.96 -5.78
N ARG A 86 -1.44 10.92 -5.66
CA ARG A 86 -2.12 10.34 -4.50
C ARG A 86 -2.61 8.94 -4.83
N VAL A 87 -2.33 8.00 -3.92
CA VAL A 87 -2.74 6.61 -4.03
C VAL A 87 -3.59 6.20 -2.83
N ASN A 88 -4.71 5.52 -3.08
CA ASN A 88 -5.61 5.00 -2.03
C ASN A 88 -5.09 3.64 -1.55
N ARG A 89 -4.32 3.64 -0.46
CA ARG A 89 -3.56 2.44 -0.04
C ARG A 89 -3.65 2.09 1.45
N LEU A 90 -4.31 2.91 2.28
CA LEU A 90 -4.58 2.60 3.68
C LEU A 90 -6.09 2.48 3.92
N TYR A 91 -6.55 1.32 4.37
CA TYR A 91 -7.98 1.02 4.54
C TYR A 91 -8.23 -0.08 5.56
N ALA A 92 -9.46 -0.14 6.09
CA ALA A 92 -9.90 -1.20 6.99
C ALA A 92 -10.02 -2.53 6.24
N ASN A 93 -9.30 -3.54 6.73
CA ASN A 93 -9.10 -4.84 6.09
C ASN A 93 -10.41 -5.62 5.90
N GLN A 94 -11.30 -5.53 6.88
CA GLN A 94 -12.60 -6.23 6.86
C GLN A 94 -13.65 -5.52 6.00
N ARG A 95 -13.43 -4.25 5.65
CA ARG A 95 -14.43 -3.40 4.98
C ARG A 95 -14.16 -3.22 3.49
N TYR A 96 -12.89 -3.16 3.11
CA TYR A 96 -12.47 -2.91 1.73
C TYR A 96 -11.64 -4.06 1.19
N ARG A 97 -11.73 -4.30 -0.12
CA ARG A 97 -10.94 -5.28 -0.85
C ARG A 97 -10.66 -4.77 -2.25
N TYR A 98 -9.49 -5.11 -2.79
CA TYR A 98 -9.20 -4.86 -4.20
C TYR A 98 -10.22 -5.56 -5.11
N ASN A 99 -10.61 -4.90 -6.21
CA ASN A 99 -11.28 -5.56 -7.33
C ASN A 99 -10.31 -6.52 -8.04
N ASP A 100 -10.84 -7.37 -8.91
CA ASP A 100 -10.07 -8.26 -9.77
C ASP A 100 -9.93 -7.74 -11.21
N ASP A 101 -10.19 -6.44 -11.41
CA ASP A 101 -10.04 -5.79 -12.71
C ASP A 101 -8.58 -5.88 -13.20
N PRO A 102 -8.37 -6.06 -14.52
CA PRO A 102 -7.03 -6.13 -15.11
C PRO A 102 -6.31 -4.77 -15.15
N GLY A 103 -6.95 -3.68 -14.72
CA GLY A 103 -6.37 -2.34 -14.69
C GLY A 103 -5.39 -2.10 -13.52
N PRO A 104 -4.55 -1.06 -13.61
CA PRO A 104 -3.60 -0.70 -12.55
C PRO A 104 -4.26 -0.34 -11.21
#